data_AF-A0A7T5EIY1-F1
#
_entry.id   AF-A0A7T5EIY1-F1
#
_cell.length_a   1.000
_cell.length_b   1.000
_cell.length_c   1.000
_cell.angle_alpha   90.00
_cell.angle_beta   90.00
_cell.angle_gamma   90.00
#
_symmetry.space_group_name_H-M   'P 1'
#
loop_
_entity.id
_entity.type
_entity.pdbx_description
1 polymer ?
#
loop_
_entity_poly.entity_id
_entity_poly.type
_entity_poly.pdbx_seq_one_letter_code
_entity_poly.pdbx_strand_id
1 'polypeptide(L)'
;MTAAPNSIIHFCPIGLTFIQLLPPSILSSPDYRQRRAIPDIGHHGIIRERSGQTETASQTKKEDSHDSESSQASFSAAGTWPGREIGLNKTVLGAFFFGIGMIGMLDGIVFHQILKWHSVHMHTDHFHQIMSDGYFHLLVTVIIFVAGILLWRGDAHEPSSRFWGSFLLGAGTFHLVEGIINHHLLQIHHVKPGPAQVGYDLAYDAFALLLIAAGWLLYRRKRSG
;
A
#
# COMPACT_ATOMS: atom_id res chain seq x y z
N MET A 1 51.47 39.50 -11.95
CA MET A 1 50.92 38.14 -12.02
C MET A 1 50.14 37.91 -10.74
N THR A 2 48.81 37.85 -10.84
CA THR A 2 47.83 37.84 -9.76
C THR A 2 47.52 36.41 -9.29
N ALA A 3 47.18 36.26 -8.01
CA ALA A 3 46.88 34.99 -7.34
C ALA A 3 45.38 34.63 -7.33
N ALA A 4 45.12 33.33 -7.16
CA ALA A 4 43.91 32.61 -6.67
C ALA A 4 42.74 32.32 -7.65
N PRO A 5 41.88 31.29 -7.40
CA PRO A 5 42.09 30.00 -6.71
C PRO A 5 41.50 28.77 -7.44
N ASN A 6 41.78 27.60 -6.86
CA ASN A 6 41.33 26.24 -7.19
C ASN A 6 39.80 26.09 -7.33
N SER A 7 39.37 25.19 -8.22
CA SER A 7 38.02 24.59 -8.20
C SER A 7 38.08 23.14 -8.69
N ILE A 8 38.00 22.22 -7.73
CA ILE A 8 37.69 20.80 -7.97
C ILE A 8 36.21 20.63 -7.63
N ILE A 9 35.36 20.36 -8.63
CA ILE A 9 34.07 19.67 -8.42
C ILE A 9 33.81 18.79 -9.65
N HIS A 10 34.04 17.50 -9.50
CA HIS A 10 33.46 16.47 -10.36
C HIS A 10 32.67 15.53 -9.46
N PHE A 11 31.34 15.62 -9.48
CA PHE A 11 30.43 14.50 -9.22
C PHE A 11 29.07 14.83 -9.85
N CYS A 12 28.78 14.11 -10.93
CA CYS A 12 27.46 13.89 -11.52
C CYS A 12 27.26 12.38 -11.40
N PRO A 13 26.17 11.89 -10.80
CA PRO A 13 25.04 11.53 -11.65
C PRO A 13 23.65 11.70 -11.00
N ILE A 14 22.63 11.59 -11.84
CA ILE A 14 21.20 11.45 -11.52
C ILE A 14 20.48 12.79 -11.31
N GLY A 15 19.97 13.29 -12.43
CA GLY A 15 19.07 14.43 -12.49
C GLY A 15 17.72 14.14 -11.84
N LEU A 16 17.37 14.97 -10.87
CA LEU A 16 16.02 15.43 -10.63
C LEU A 16 16.11 16.94 -10.47
N THR A 17 15.84 17.66 -11.56
CA THR A 17 15.73 19.12 -11.56
C THR A 17 14.51 19.50 -10.74
N PHE A 18 14.74 19.85 -9.47
CA PHE A 18 13.72 20.41 -8.60
C PHE A 18 13.41 21.84 -9.08
N ILE A 19 12.12 22.08 -9.29
CA ILE A 19 11.52 23.39 -9.55
C ILE A 19 11.79 24.29 -8.34
N GLN A 20 12.52 25.38 -8.53
CA GLN A 20 12.26 26.72 -7.97
C GLN A 20 13.47 27.61 -8.27
N LEU A 21 13.30 28.59 -9.15
CA LEU A 21 13.84 29.96 -9.05
C LEU A 21 13.27 30.75 -10.25
N LEU A 22 12.14 31.40 -10.02
CA LEU A 22 11.55 32.41 -10.90
C LEU A 22 12.33 33.73 -10.72
N PRO A 23 12.86 34.37 -11.77
CA PRO A 23 13.21 35.79 -11.72
C PRO A 23 11.95 36.66 -11.99
N PRO A 24 11.80 37.82 -11.31
CA PRO A 24 10.64 38.68 -11.49
C PRO A 24 10.89 39.63 -12.67
N SER A 25 10.29 39.36 -13.83
CA SER A 25 10.03 40.38 -14.87
C SER A 25 9.38 39.73 -16.09
N ILE A 26 8.11 40.07 -16.32
CA ILE A 26 7.56 40.62 -17.58
C ILE A 26 6.05 40.68 -17.36
N LEU A 27 5.63 41.84 -16.87
CA LEU A 27 4.24 42.28 -16.83
C LEU A 27 4.10 43.28 -17.98
N SER A 28 3.97 42.78 -19.21
CA SER A 28 3.63 43.59 -20.38
C SER A 28 3.31 42.70 -21.59
N SER A 29 2.12 42.10 -21.62
CA SER A 29 1.42 41.87 -22.88
C SER A 29 -0.10 41.97 -22.64
N PRO A 30 -0.82 42.79 -23.43
CA PRO A 30 -2.27 42.94 -23.31
C PRO A 30 -2.94 41.98 -24.28
N ASP A 31 -3.21 40.73 -23.91
CA ASP A 31 -4.22 39.94 -24.64
C ASP A 31 -4.73 38.68 -23.92
N TYR A 32 -5.36 38.86 -22.75
CA TYR A 32 -6.17 37.80 -22.14
C TYR A 32 -7.55 38.33 -21.73
N ARG A 33 -8.24 38.94 -22.69
CA ARG A 33 -9.65 39.33 -22.54
C ARG A 33 -10.43 38.99 -23.81
N GLN A 34 -10.65 37.71 -24.07
CA GLN A 34 -11.85 37.16 -24.72
C GLN A 34 -11.63 35.68 -25.05
N ARG A 35 -12.22 34.81 -24.24
CA ARG A 35 -12.79 33.50 -24.65
C ARG A 35 -13.46 32.85 -23.43
N ARG A 36 -14.47 33.56 -22.89
CA ARG A 36 -15.62 32.93 -22.24
C ARG A 36 -16.79 33.16 -23.18
N ALA A 37 -17.09 32.17 -24.00
CA ALA A 37 -18.35 32.07 -24.72
C ALA A 37 -18.77 30.59 -24.63
N ILE A 38 -19.79 30.38 -23.81
CA ILE A 38 -20.57 29.15 -23.70
C ILE A 38 -21.44 29.05 -24.96
N PRO A 39 -21.53 27.90 -25.63
CA PRO A 39 -22.69 27.58 -26.45
C PRO A 39 -23.66 26.69 -25.67
N ASP A 40 -24.83 27.26 -25.42
CA ASP A 40 -26.08 26.56 -25.13
C ASP A 40 -26.64 25.94 -26.44
N ILE A 41 -27.67 25.10 -26.32
CA ILE A 41 -28.54 24.46 -27.35
C ILE A 41 -28.08 23.04 -27.76
N GLY A 42 -28.89 21.98 -27.70
CA GLY A 42 -30.33 21.96 -27.48
C GLY A 42 -30.94 20.57 -27.27
N HIS A 43 -32.19 20.61 -26.82
CA HIS A 43 -33.13 19.52 -26.68
C HIS A 43 -33.44 18.84 -28.02
N HIS A 44 -33.36 17.51 -28.07
CA HIS A 44 -34.18 16.71 -28.96
C HIS A 44 -34.80 15.54 -28.18
N GLY A 45 -36.07 15.71 -27.83
CA GLY A 45 -36.94 14.62 -27.44
C GLY A 45 -37.29 13.77 -28.66
N ILE A 46 -37.25 12.45 -28.48
CA ILE A 46 -37.96 11.52 -29.35
C ILE A 46 -38.94 10.76 -28.47
N ILE A 47 -40.20 11.12 -28.63
CA ILE A 47 -41.37 10.35 -28.26
C ILE A 47 -41.46 9.19 -29.24
N ARG A 48 -41.57 7.95 -28.73
CA ARG A 48 -42.16 6.85 -29.50
C ARG A 48 -43.11 6.08 -28.60
N GLU A 49 -44.39 6.33 -28.83
CA GLU A 49 -45.51 5.60 -28.22
C GLU A 49 -45.48 4.12 -28.58
N ARG A 50 -45.93 3.28 -27.64
CA ARG A 50 -46.21 1.85 -27.83
C ARG A 50 -47.64 1.57 -27.40
N SER A 51 -48.59 1.72 -28.32
CA SER A 51 -49.84 0.94 -28.37
C SER A 51 -49.60 -0.22 -29.36
N GLY A 52 -50.23 -1.39 -29.36
CA GLY A 52 -51.29 -2.04 -28.60
C GLY A 52 -51.60 -3.35 -29.35
N GLN A 53 -52.09 -4.37 -28.63
CA GLN A 53 -52.97 -5.47 -29.09
C GLN A 53 -52.48 -6.42 -30.22
N THR A 54 -52.12 -7.67 -29.89
CA THR A 54 -52.93 -8.91 -29.91
C THR A 54 -53.44 -9.35 -31.28
N GLU A 55 -52.95 -10.49 -31.77
CA GLU A 55 -53.77 -11.48 -32.47
C GLU A 55 -53.09 -12.87 -32.51
N THR A 56 -53.94 -13.87 -32.27
CA THR A 56 -53.73 -15.32 -32.22
C THR A 56 -53.67 -15.96 -33.61
N ALA A 57 -52.84 -16.98 -33.81
CA ALA A 57 -53.14 -18.03 -34.79
C ALA A 57 -52.40 -19.35 -34.46
N SER A 58 -53.21 -20.39 -34.34
CA SER A 58 -52.92 -21.82 -34.22
C SER A 58 -52.43 -22.42 -35.54
N GLN A 59 -51.55 -23.43 -35.49
CA GLN A 59 -51.27 -24.53 -36.45
C GLN A 59 -49.85 -25.08 -36.16
N THR A 60 -49.48 -26.36 -36.17
CA THR A 60 -50.11 -27.66 -36.41
C THR A 60 -49.09 -28.76 -36.03
N LYS A 61 -49.60 -29.82 -35.40
CA LYS A 61 -49.15 -31.23 -35.30
C LYS A 61 -48.00 -31.73 -36.22
N LYS A 62 -47.02 -32.45 -35.62
CA LYS A 62 -46.46 -33.78 -36.00
C LYS A 62 -45.33 -34.17 -35.01
N GLU A 63 -45.51 -35.16 -34.13
CA GLU A 63 -45.14 -36.58 -34.32
C GLU A 63 -43.69 -36.77 -34.84
N ASP A 64 -42.77 -37.15 -33.95
CA ASP A 64 -42.23 -38.52 -33.96
C ASP A 64 -41.33 -38.76 -32.73
N SER A 65 -41.75 -39.74 -31.93
CA SER A 65 -40.99 -40.37 -30.86
C SER A 65 -40.10 -41.44 -31.47
N HIS A 66 -38.78 -41.28 -31.35
CA HIS A 66 -37.83 -42.37 -31.52
C HIS A 66 -36.77 -42.28 -30.42
N ASP A 67 -37.05 -43.03 -29.35
CA ASP A 67 -36.10 -43.31 -28.29
C ASP A 67 -34.95 -44.14 -28.87
N SER A 68 -33.75 -43.58 -28.79
CA SER A 68 -32.50 -44.32 -28.93
C SER A 68 -31.67 -44.03 -27.69
N GLU A 69 -31.83 -44.91 -26.70
CA GLU A 69 -30.85 -45.12 -25.64
C GLU A 69 -29.50 -45.46 -26.28
N SER A 70 -28.65 -44.44 -26.42
CA SER A 70 -27.23 -44.66 -26.64
C SER A 70 -26.53 -44.49 -25.30
N SER A 71 -26.17 -45.64 -24.74
CA SER A 71 -25.16 -45.81 -23.71
C SER A 71 -23.91 -45.01 -24.04
N GLN A 72 -23.83 -43.80 -23.52
CA GLN A 72 -22.56 -43.13 -23.24
C GLN A 72 -22.49 -42.93 -21.75
N ALA A 73 -21.96 -43.96 -21.08
CA ALA A 73 -21.26 -43.80 -19.82
C ALA A 73 -20.11 -42.82 -20.04
N SER A 74 -20.43 -41.53 -20.05
CA SER A 74 -19.45 -40.47 -19.90
C SER A 74 -19.04 -40.52 -18.44
N PHE A 75 -17.89 -41.16 -18.22
CA PHE A 75 -17.11 -41.05 -17.01
C PHE A 75 -16.87 -39.56 -16.75
N SER A 76 -17.82 -38.92 -16.07
CA SER A 76 -17.61 -37.64 -15.42
C SER A 76 -16.47 -37.89 -14.45
N ALA A 77 -15.27 -37.46 -14.83
CA ALA A 77 -14.13 -37.37 -13.96
C ALA A 77 -14.51 -36.41 -12.82
N ALA A 78 -15.19 -36.96 -11.83
CA ALA A 78 -15.32 -36.44 -10.49
C ALA A 78 -13.90 -36.44 -9.91
N GLY A 79 -13.19 -35.36 -10.20
CA GLY A 79 -11.79 -35.17 -9.82
C GLY A 79 -11.47 -33.72 -9.55
N THR A 80 -12.45 -32.88 -9.23
CA THR A 80 -12.18 -31.64 -8.52
C THR A 80 -12.05 -32.00 -7.05
N TRP A 81 -10.83 -32.33 -6.63
CA TRP A 81 -10.49 -32.28 -5.22
C TRP A 81 -10.98 -30.92 -4.69
N PRO A 82 -11.78 -30.86 -3.62
CA PRO A 82 -12.05 -29.61 -2.94
C PRO A 82 -10.76 -29.20 -2.22
N GLY A 83 -9.74 -28.85 -3.00
CA GLY A 83 -8.67 -27.99 -2.55
C GLY A 83 -9.36 -26.71 -2.17
N ARG A 84 -9.61 -26.53 -0.87
CA ARG A 84 -9.84 -25.22 -0.30
C ARG A 84 -8.61 -24.42 -0.70
N GLU A 85 -8.68 -23.69 -1.80
CA GLU A 85 -7.74 -22.60 -2.01
C GLU A 85 -7.85 -21.78 -0.73
N ILE A 86 -6.81 -21.83 0.09
CA ILE A 86 -6.69 -20.97 1.26
C ILE A 86 -6.49 -19.60 0.63
N GLY A 87 -7.61 -18.99 0.20
CA GLY A 87 -7.63 -17.75 -0.53
C GLY A 87 -7.09 -16.69 0.41
N LEU A 88 -5.78 -16.47 0.33
CA LEU A 88 -5.09 -15.54 1.19
C LEU A 88 -5.69 -14.17 0.91
N ASN A 89 -6.28 -13.53 1.92
CA ASN A 89 -6.89 -12.22 1.75
C ASN A 89 -5.79 -11.20 1.50
N LYS A 90 -5.56 -10.88 0.22
CA LYS A 90 -4.46 -10.03 -0.23
C LYS A 90 -4.55 -8.61 0.34
N THR A 91 -5.76 -8.09 0.58
CA THR A 91 -5.93 -6.77 1.21
C THR A 91 -5.48 -6.78 2.65
N VAL A 92 -5.90 -7.80 3.43
CA VAL A 92 -5.47 -7.99 4.83
C VAL A 92 -3.95 -8.19 4.90
N LEU A 93 -3.40 -9.06 4.06
CA LEU A 93 -1.98 -9.35 4.03
C LEU A 93 -1.15 -8.14 3.58
N GLY A 94 -1.61 -7.46 2.52
CA GLY A 94 -1.00 -6.25 2.01
C GLY A 94 -1.00 -5.14 3.05
N ALA A 95 -2.10 -4.94 3.77
CA ALA A 95 -2.18 -3.96 4.84
C ALA A 95 -1.24 -4.31 6.01
N PHE A 96 -1.13 -5.59 6.37
CA PHE A 96 -0.19 -6.06 7.41
C PHE A 96 1.27 -5.77 7.03
N PHE A 97 1.71 -6.16 5.84
CA PHE A 97 3.07 -5.86 5.37
C PHE A 97 3.29 -4.35 5.18
N PHE A 98 2.27 -3.61 4.77
CA PHE A 98 2.35 -2.16 4.69
C PHE A 98 2.59 -1.55 6.08
N GLY A 99 1.92 -2.07 7.12
CA GLY A 99 2.17 -1.71 8.51
C GLY A 99 3.62 -1.93 8.95
N ILE A 100 4.16 -3.14 8.68
CA ILE A 100 5.56 -3.49 8.96
C ILE A 100 6.52 -2.50 8.28
N GLY A 101 6.36 -2.31 6.99
CA GLY A 101 7.25 -1.46 6.21
C GLY A 101 7.17 0.01 6.63
N MET A 102 5.96 0.52 6.87
CA MET A 102 5.76 1.92 7.26
C MET A 102 6.32 2.24 8.64
N ILE A 103 6.09 1.39 9.65
CA ILE A 103 6.61 1.65 10.99
C ILE A 103 8.14 1.57 11.01
N GLY A 104 8.74 0.59 10.31
CA GLY A 104 10.19 0.48 10.21
C GLY A 104 10.81 1.65 9.44
N MET A 105 10.16 2.11 8.38
CA MET A 105 10.58 3.32 7.67
C MET A 105 10.54 4.57 8.57
N LEU A 106 9.47 4.72 9.36
CA LEU A 106 9.35 5.84 10.30
C LEU A 106 10.41 5.78 11.39
N ASP A 107 10.72 4.60 11.91
CA ASP A 107 11.80 4.38 12.87
C ASP A 107 13.15 4.83 12.30
N GLY A 108 13.50 4.35 11.10
CA GLY A 108 14.73 4.74 10.41
C GLY A 108 14.82 6.24 10.13
N ILE A 109 13.74 6.86 9.64
CA ILE A 109 13.74 8.31 9.37
C ILE A 109 13.87 9.11 10.68
N VAL A 110 13.02 8.82 11.67
CA VAL A 110 12.90 9.65 12.86
C VAL A 110 14.06 9.40 13.81
N PHE A 111 14.35 8.14 14.15
CA PHE A 111 15.35 7.83 15.17
C PHE A 111 16.75 7.69 14.60
N HIS A 112 16.93 7.11 13.41
CA HIS A 112 18.28 6.93 12.85
C HIS A 112 18.78 8.21 12.18
N GLN A 113 17.93 8.91 11.41
CA GLN A 113 18.38 10.05 10.61
C GLN A 113 18.14 11.43 11.24
N ILE A 114 16.91 11.70 11.71
CA ILE A 114 16.57 13.02 12.26
C ILE A 114 17.17 13.19 13.65
N LEU A 115 16.83 12.27 14.56
CA LEU A 115 17.25 12.35 15.96
C LEU A 115 18.63 11.75 16.19
N LYS A 116 19.07 10.83 15.32
CA LYS A 116 20.36 10.13 15.41
C LYS A 116 20.59 9.49 16.77
N TRP A 117 19.53 8.96 17.36
CA TRP A 117 19.60 8.34 18.69
C TRP A 117 20.29 6.99 18.63
N HIS A 118 20.05 6.25 17.55
CA HIS A 118 20.65 4.95 17.32
C HIS A 118 20.72 4.66 15.82
N SER A 119 21.50 3.64 15.47
CA SER A 119 21.61 3.05 14.14
C SER A 119 21.40 1.54 14.29
N VAL A 120 21.05 0.86 13.20
CA VAL A 120 20.86 -0.60 13.16
C VAL A 120 22.01 -1.38 13.78
N HIS A 121 23.24 -0.86 13.64
CA HIS A 121 24.40 -1.46 14.28
C HIS A 121 25.23 -0.41 15.00
N MET A 122 25.00 -0.25 16.31
CA MET A 122 25.69 0.78 17.12
C MET A 122 27.16 0.47 17.43
N HIS A 123 27.59 -0.79 17.28
CA HIS A 123 28.92 -1.25 17.68
C HIS A 123 29.94 -1.22 16.54
N THR A 124 29.86 -0.22 15.66
CA THR A 124 30.78 -0.04 14.52
C THR A 124 31.07 1.44 14.26
N ASP A 125 31.94 1.72 13.29
CA ASP A 125 32.24 3.09 12.87
C ASP A 125 31.06 3.76 12.13
N HIS A 126 31.13 5.08 12.01
CA HIS A 126 30.05 5.88 11.43
C HIS A 126 29.72 5.50 9.97
N PHE A 127 30.70 5.03 9.20
CA PHE A 127 30.47 4.62 7.81
C PHE A 127 29.59 3.37 7.78
N HIS A 128 29.92 2.37 8.59
CA HIS A 128 29.15 1.13 8.67
C HIS A 128 27.78 1.33 9.34
N GLN A 129 27.63 2.28 10.26
CA GLN A 129 26.32 2.68 10.80
C GLN A 129 25.39 3.16 9.68
N ILE A 130 25.85 4.14 8.88
CA ILE A 130 25.09 4.65 7.73
C ILE A 130 24.75 3.53 6.74
N MET A 131 25.70 2.63 6.45
CA MET A 131 25.44 1.50 5.57
C MET A 131 24.36 0.57 6.12
N SER A 132 24.41 0.24 7.42
CA SER A 132 23.44 -0.64 8.06
C SER A 132 22.03 -0.04 8.05
N ASP A 133 21.90 1.27 8.33
CA ASP A 133 20.63 1.99 8.21
C ASP A 133 20.13 2.00 6.76
N GLY A 134 21.04 2.17 5.78
CA GLY A 134 20.73 2.11 4.37
C GLY A 134 20.18 0.74 3.93
N TYR A 135 20.77 -0.35 4.39
CA TYR A 135 20.28 -1.70 4.12
C TYR A 135 18.92 -1.96 4.77
N PHE A 136 18.73 -1.47 6.00
CA PHE A 136 17.44 -1.53 6.67
C PHE A 136 16.37 -0.76 5.90
N HIS A 137 16.66 0.47 5.49
CA HIS A 137 15.77 1.28 4.64
C HIS A 137 15.43 0.57 3.33
N LEU A 138 16.41 -0.05 2.68
CA LEU A 138 16.18 -0.82 1.46
C LEU A 138 15.23 -2.00 1.73
N LEU A 139 15.44 -2.75 2.82
CA LEU A 139 14.59 -3.88 3.20
C LEU A 139 13.14 -3.43 3.45
N VAL A 140 12.92 -2.43 4.30
CA VAL A 140 11.55 -1.94 4.58
C VAL A 140 10.89 -1.32 3.35
N THR A 141 11.68 -0.71 2.46
CA THR A 141 11.18 -0.22 1.16
C THR A 141 10.69 -1.37 0.28
N VAL A 142 11.45 -2.46 0.17
CA VAL A 142 11.01 -3.67 -0.58
C VAL A 142 9.73 -4.24 0.02
N ILE A 143 9.61 -4.30 1.35
CA ILE A 143 8.39 -4.74 2.04
C ILE A 143 7.21 -3.83 1.67
N ILE A 144 7.38 -2.51 1.66
CA ILE A 144 6.34 -1.55 1.22
C ILE A 144 5.93 -1.80 -0.24
N PHE A 145 6.88 -2.03 -1.15
CA PHE A 145 6.57 -2.34 -2.54
C PHE A 145 5.77 -3.63 -2.69
N VAL A 146 6.19 -4.71 -2.00
CA VAL A 146 5.45 -5.98 -1.99
C VAL A 146 4.04 -5.78 -1.42
N ALA A 147 3.91 -5.02 -0.33
CA ALA A 147 2.63 -4.65 0.24
C ALA A 147 1.76 -3.88 -0.76
N GLY A 148 2.33 -2.94 -1.49
CA GLY A 148 1.66 -2.20 -2.56
C GLY A 148 1.14 -3.12 -3.67
N ILE A 149 1.92 -4.11 -4.11
CA ILE A 149 1.50 -5.11 -5.10
C ILE A 149 0.35 -5.98 -4.55
N LEU A 150 0.42 -6.38 -3.28
CA LEU A 150 -0.64 -7.15 -2.63
C LEU A 150 -1.95 -6.35 -2.52
N LEU A 151 -1.85 -5.08 -2.12
CA LEU A 151 -2.98 -4.17 -2.04
C LEU A 151 -3.57 -3.87 -3.43
N TRP A 152 -2.73 -3.69 -4.45
CA TRP A 152 -3.16 -3.51 -5.84
C TRP A 152 -3.94 -4.70 -6.38
N ARG A 153 -3.59 -5.92 -5.95
CA ARG A 153 -4.26 -7.17 -6.32
C ARG A 153 -5.36 -7.58 -5.33
N GLY A 154 -5.60 -6.77 -4.30
CA GLY A 154 -6.56 -7.01 -3.24
C GLY A 154 -7.98 -6.62 -3.62
N ASP A 155 -8.93 -7.03 -2.78
CA ASP A 155 -10.31 -6.56 -2.89
C ASP A 155 -10.44 -5.16 -2.27
N ALA A 156 -10.82 -4.19 -3.11
CA ALA A 156 -11.04 -2.80 -2.73
C ALA A 156 -12.31 -2.60 -1.88
N HIS A 157 -13.22 -3.59 -1.87
CA HIS A 157 -14.43 -3.57 -1.06
C HIS A 157 -14.23 -4.15 0.33
N GLU A 158 -13.01 -4.52 0.72
CA GLU A 158 -12.73 -4.91 2.11
C GLU A 158 -13.03 -3.74 3.07
N PRO A 159 -13.69 -4.00 4.22
CA PRO A 159 -13.93 -2.96 5.22
C PRO A 159 -12.66 -2.24 5.64
N SER A 160 -12.72 -0.91 5.74
CA SER A 160 -11.60 -0.09 6.21
C SER A 160 -11.09 -0.50 7.59
N SER A 161 -11.97 -1.03 8.45
CA SER A 161 -11.59 -1.57 9.77
C SER A 161 -10.64 -2.77 9.67
N ARG A 162 -10.78 -3.63 8.65
CA ARG A 162 -9.86 -4.73 8.40
C ARG A 162 -8.53 -4.24 7.85
N PHE A 163 -8.55 -3.25 6.96
CA PHE A 163 -7.31 -2.62 6.46
C PHE A 163 -6.52 -2.01 7.62
N TRP A 164 -7.11 -1.06 8.36
CA TRP A 164 -6.43 -0.37 9.45
C TRP A 164 -6.10 -1.31 10.61
N GLY A 165 -6.97 -2.28 10.90
CA GLY A 165 -6.69 -3.31 11.89
C GLY A 165 -5.45 -4.13 11.53
N SER A 166 -5.35 -4.59 10.28
CA SER A 166 -4.20 -5.37 9.80
C SER A 166 -2.93 -4.52 9.73
N PHE A 167 -3.04 -3.26 9.31
CA PHE A 167 -1.94 -2.30 9.30
C PHE A 167 -1.34 -2.11 10.69
N LEU A 168 -2.17 -1.82 11.70
CA LEU A 168 -1.69 -1.64 13.08
C LEU A 168 -1.15 -2.94 13.68
N LEU A 169 -1.74 -4.10 13.35
CA LEU A 169 -1.20 -5.40 13.74
C LEU A 169 0.20 -5.62 13.15
N GLY A 170 0.40 -5.30 11.87
CA GLY A 170 1.71 -5.40 11.21
C GLY A 170 2.74 -4.47 11.84
N ALA A 171 2.36 -3.19 12.01
CA ALA A 171 3.21 -2.18 12.63
C ALA A 171 3.63 -2.59 14.06
N GLY A 172 2.66 -2.94 14.90
CA GLY A 172 2.92 -3.35 16.28
C GLY A 172 3.71 -4.65 16.37
N THR A 173 3.46 -5.63 15.49
CA THR A 173 4.22 -6.89 15.47
C THR A 173 5.69 -6.64 15.14
N PHE A 174 5.98 -5.81 14.13
CA PHE A 174 7.35 -5.48 13.77
C PHE A 174 8.08 -4.79 14.92
N HIS A 175 7.50 -3.72 15.47
CA HIS A 175 8.07 -3.01 16.63
C HIS A 175 8.31 -3.96 17.81
N LEU A 176 7.35 -4.83 18.14
CA LEU A 176 7.51 -5.73 19.29
C LEU A 176 8.61 -6.76 19.07
N VAL A 177 8.71 -7.33 17.86
CA VAL A 177 9.75 -8.31 17.52
C VAL A 177 11.13 -7.65 17.53
N GLU A 178 11.23 -6.45 16.97
CA GLU A 178 12.44 -5.64 16.95
C GLU A 178 12.89 -5.32 18.38
N GLY A 179 12.00 -4.79 19.22
CA GLY A 179 12.31 -4.45 20.61
C GLY A 179 12.73 -5.66 21.44
N ILE A 180 11.98 -6.78 21.36
CA ILE A 180 12.35 -8.01 22.08
C ILE A 180 13.71 -8.53 21.63
N ILE A 181 13.93 -8.68 20.32
CA ILE A 181 15.14 -9.31 19.81
C ILE A 181 16.34 -8.39 19.98
N ASN A 182 16.27 -7.15 19.53
CA ASN A 182 17.44 -6.29 19.43
C ASN A 182 17.72 -5.50 20.72
N HIS A 183 16.68 -5.08 21.45
CA HIS A 183 16.86 -4.27 22.66
C HIS A 183 17.08 -5.14 23.90
N HIS A 184 16.33 -6.25 24.03
CA HIS A 184 16.37 -7.09 25.23
C HIS A 184 17.25 -8.33 25.10
N LEU A 185 17.10 -9.10 24.01
CA LEU A 185 17.85 -10.34 23.84
C LEU A 185 19.30 -10.08 23.40
N LEU A 186 19.47 -9.29 22.33
CA LEU A 186 20.79 -9.02 21.74
C LEU A 186 21.45 -7.78 22.33
N GLN A 187 20.67 -6.82 22.83
CA GLN A 187 21.16 -5.55 23.41
C GLN A 187 22.10 -4.77 22.48
N ILE A 188 21.92 -4.90 21.16
CA ILE A 188 22.76 -4.26 20.13
C ILE A 188 22.16 -2.97 19.58
N HIS A 189 20.88 -2.74 19.88
CA HIS A 189 20.07 -1.65 19.37
C HIS A 189 19.26 -1.18 20.57
N HIS A 190 19.51 0.02 21.09
CA HIS A 190 18.70 0.60 22.16
C HIS A 190 18.01 1.83 21.59
N VAL A 191 16.74 2.06 21.93
CA VAL A 191 15.96 3.18 21.37
C VAL A 191 16.67 4.51 21.62
N LYS A 192 17.20 4.67 22.82
CA LYS A 192 18.06 5.81 23.17
C LYS A 192 19.14 5.35 24.15
N PRO A 193 20.39 5.19 23.68
CA PRO A 193 21.51 4.83 24.54
C PRO A 193 21.71 5.84 25.68
N GLY A 194 22.13 5.32 26.84
CA GLY A 194 22.45 6.11 28.02
C GLY A 194 21.76 5.64 29.30
N PRO A 195 21.78 6.45 30.37
CA PRO A 195 21.37 6.01 31.72
C PRO A 195 19.93 5.51 31.84
N ALA A 196 19.04 5.94 30.95
CA ALA A 196 17.62 5.60 30.96
C ALA A 196 17.20 4.64 29.83
N GLN A 197 18.16 3.97 29.17
CA GLN A 197 17.89 3.16 27.97
C GLN A 197 16.78 2.12 28.17
N VAL A 198 16.79 1.42 29.31
CA VAL A 198 15.76 0.41 29.64
C VAL A 198 14.36 1.02 29.67
N GLY A 199 14.22 2.26 30.16
CA GLY A 199 12.94 2.95 30.19
C GLY A 199 12.42 3.29 28.78
N TYR A 200 13.33 3.67 27.87
CA TYR A 200 12.97 3.91 26.47
C TYR A 200 12.61 2.62 25.74
N ASP A 201 13.34 1.53 25.98
CA ASP A 201 13.04 0.23 25.36
C ASP A 201 11.69 -0.33 25.85
N LEU A 202 11.38 -0.20 27.14
CA LEU A 202 10.08 -0.59 27.67
C LEU A 202 8.93 0.28 27.14
N ALA A 203 9.15 1.58 26.96
CA ALA A 203 8.15 2.47 26.36
C ALA A 203 7.88 2.11 24.89
N TYR A 204 8.92 1.68 24.17
CA TYR A 204 8.83 1.21 22.80
C TYR A 204 8.00 -0.08 22.68
N ASP A 205 8.26 -1.07 23.55
CA ASP A 205 7.46 -2.30 23.59
C ASP A 205 6.01 -2.04 24.02
N ALA A 206 5.80 -1.16 25.00
CA ALA A 206 4.45 -0.77 25.43
C ALA A 206 3.67 -0.12 24.28
N PHE A 207 4.33 0.73 23.49
CA PHE A 207 3.73 1.30 22.28
C PHE A 207 3.41 0.23 21.24
N ALA A 208 4.31 -0.75 21.04
CA ALA A 208 4.06 -1.89 20.15
C ALA A 208 2.81 -2.70 20.56
N LEU A 209 2.67 -3.00 21.85
CA LEU A 209 1.49 -3.68 22.40
C LEU A 209 0.21 -2.86 22.22
N LEU A 210 0.28 -1.54 22.37
CA LEU A 210 -0.84 -0.64 22.12
C LEU A 210 -1.29 -0.69 20.65
N LEU A 211 -0.34 -0.69 19.70
CA LEU A 211 -0.64 -0.83 18.28
C LEU A 211 -1.30 -2.18 17.98
N ILE A 212 -0.77 -3.29 18.53
CA ILE A 212 -1.36 -4.63 18.37
C ILE A 212 -2.78 -4.66 18.94
N ALA A 213 -2.99 -4.15 20.14
CA ALA A 213 -4.30 -4.11 20.79
C ALA A 213 -5.29 -3.29 19.95
N ALA A 214 -4.94 -2.07 19.55
CA ALA A 214 -5.76 -1.23 18.70
C ALA A 214 -6.08 -1.91 17.35
N GLY A 215 -5.07 -2.51 16.72
CA GLY A 215 -5.23 -3.26 15.48
C GLY A 215 -6.19 -4.44 15.61
N TRP A 216 -6.06 -5.23 16.67
CA TRP A 216 -6.97 -6.33 16.98
C TRP A 216 -8.41 -5.86 17.20
N LEU A 217 -8.60 -4.77 17.97
CA LEU A 217 -9.91 -4.17 18.23
C LEU A 217 -10.60 -3.67 16.96
N LEU A 218 -9.83 -3.09 16.02
CA LEU A 218 -10.35 -2.68 14.72
C LEU A 218 -10.66 -3.86 13.80
N TYR A 219 -9.76 -4.85 13.74
CA TYR A 219 -9.89 -6.00 12.87
C TYR A 219 -11.16 -6.82 13.16
N ARG A 220 -11.52 -6.95 14.45
CA ARG A 220 -12.72 -7.67 14.89
C ARG A 220 -14.04 -6.91 14.71
N ARG A 221 -14.00 -5.63 14.29
CA ARG A 221 -15.21 -4.81 14.16
C ARG A 221 -16.07 -5.35 13.02
N LYS A 222 -17.30 -5.78 13.34
CA LYS A 222 -18.29 -6.21 12.34
C LYS A 222 -18.69 -5.02 11.47
N ARG A 223 -18.95 -5.28 10.19
CA ARG A 223 -19.59 -4.30 9.28
C ARG A 223 -20.90 -3.86 9.95
N SER A 224 -20.97 -2.61 10.38
CA SER A 224 -22.26 -1.98 10.67
C SER A 224 -22.86 -1.71 9.29
N GLY A 225 -23.89 -2.50 8.94
CA GLY A 225 -24.62 -2.38 7.67
C GLY A 225 -25.35 -1.06 7.57
#